data_AF-A0A7V5ZJ08-F1
#
_entry.id   AF-A0A7V5ZJ08-F1
#
_cell.length_a   1.000
_cell.length_b   1.000
_cell.length_c   1.000
_cell.angle_alpha   90.00
_cell.angle_beta   90.00
_cell.angle_gamma   90.00
#
_symmetry.space_group_name_H-M   'P 1'
#
loop_
_entity.id
_entity.type
_entity.pdbx_description
1 polymer ?
#
loop_
_entity_poly.entity_id
_entity_poly.type
_entity_poly.pdbx_seq_one_letter_code
_entity_poly.pdbx_strand_id
1 'polypeptide(L)'
;MDLELASGTIVQDVTATDLASLIGGEDFAILSTAPQRYMQCARSGDSEDEYILEYREGSATKHFRAADTGIKLHDVIFAFTSYLAGDEAWKTAFHWEKVIF
;
A
#
# COMPACT_ATOMS: atom_id res chain seq x y z
N MET A 1 2.05 -13.88 0.86
CA MET A 1 1.77 -12.52 1.37
C MET A 1 0.28 -12.39 1.46
N ASP A 2 -0.21 -11.66 2.46
CA ASP A 2 -1.65 -11.59 2.73
C ASP A 2 -2.15 -10.17 2.46
N LEU A 3 -3.26 -10.05 1.74
CA LEU A 3 -3.94 -8.79 1.46
C LEU A 3 -5.19 -8.68 2.35
N GLU A 4 -5.26 -7.65 3.18
CA GLU A 4 -6.43 -7.28 3.97
C GLU A 4 -7.09 -6.05 3.34
N LEU A 5 -8.42 -6.07 3.25
CA LEU A 5 -9.23 -5.03 2.64
C LEU A 5 -10.21 -4.41 3.65
N ALA A 6 -10.71 -3.21 3.36
CA ALA A 6 -11.67 -2.50 4.21
C ALA A 6 -12.96 -3.28 4.47
N SER A 7 -13.39 -4.11 3.51
CA SER A 7 -14.52 -5.03 3.66
C SER A 7 -14.33 -6.13 4.71
N GLY A 8 -13.14 -6.27 5.29
CA GLY A 8 -12.76 -7.38 6.16
C GLY A 8 -12.35 -8.64 5.40
N THR A 9 -12.30 -8.57 4.07
CA THR A 9 -11.80 -9.65 3.22
C THR A 9 -10.30 -9.81 3.41
N ILE A 10 -9.86 -11.04 3.61
CA ILE A 10 -8.44 -11.41 3.66
C ILE A 10 -8.17 -12.40 2.53
N VAL A 11 -7.23 -12.04 1.65
CA VAL A 11 -6.76 -12.90 0.56
C VAL A 11 -5.35 -13.38 0.88
N GLN A 12 -5.21 -14.69 1.06
CA GLN A 12 -3.92 -15.35 1.28
C GLN A 12 -3.22 -15.63 -0.06
N ASP A 13 -1.89 -15.65 -0.04
CA ASP A 13 -1.05 -15.92 -1.22
C ASP A 13 -1.44 -15.07 -2.44
N VAL A 14 -1.68 -13.78 -2.17
CA VAL A 14 -2.16 -12.81 -3.16
C VAL A 14 -1.27 -12.74 -4.39
N THR A 15 -1.91 -12.60 -5.56
CA THR A 15 -1.24 -12.43 -6.86
C THR A 15 -1.34 -10.99 -7.36
N ALA A 16 -0.52 -10.63 -8.35
CA ALA A 16 -0.61 -9.31 -8.99
C ALA A 16 -1.99 -9.06 -9.64
N THR A 17 -2.64 -10.12 -10.15
CA THR A 17 -4.00 -10.04 -10.72
C THR A 17 -5.04 -9.69 -9.66
N ASP A 18 -4.90 -10.25 -8.45
CA ASP A 18 -5.79 -9.95 -7.33
C ASP A 18 -5.65 -8.49 -6.92
N LEU A 19 -4.42 -7.98 -6.80
CA LEU A 19 -4.15 -6.57 -6.47
C LEU A 19 -4.87 -5.61 -7.43
N ALA A 20 -4.70 -5.82 -8.74
CA ALA A 20 -5.31 -4.98 -9.77
C ALA A 20 -6.84 -5.01 -9.75
N SER A 21 -7.44 -6.12 -9.30
CA SER A 21 -8.90 -6.31 -9.30
C SER A 21 -9.57 -5.87 -8.02
N LEU A 22 -8.88 -5.96 -6.87
CA LEU A 22 -9.49 -5.80 -5.56
C LEU A 22 -9.31 -4.39 -4.96
N ILE A 23 -8.13 -3.78 -5.10
CA ILE A 23 -7.80 -2.54 -4.37
C ILE A 23 -8.70 -1.37 -4.78
N GLY A 24 -9.06 -1.26 -6.07
CA GLY A 24 -9.84 -0.13 -6.58
C GLY A 24 -11.24 -0.01 -5.96
N GLY A 25 -11.81 -1.10 -5.44
CA GLY A 25 -13.15 -1.12 -4.84
C GLY A 25 -13.18 -0.83 -3.35
N GLU A 26 -12.02 -0.62 -2.70
CA GLU A 26 -11.90 -0.61 -1.25
C GLU A 26 -11.43 0.76 -0.74
N ASP A 27 -11.82 1.09 0.49
CA ASP A 27 -11.41 2.34 1.15
C ASP A 27 -9.96 2.26 1.63
N PHE A 28 -9.50 1.07 2.00
CA PHE A 28 -8.11 0.78 2.31
C PHE A 28 -7.73 -0.64 1.91
N ALA A 29 -6.44 -0.84 1.71
CA ALA A 29 -5.84 -2.15 1.50
C ALA A 29 -4.49 -2.23 2.22
N ILE A 30 -4.17 -3.40 2.77
CA ILE A 30 -2.91 -3.68 3.48
C ILE A 30 -2.32 -4.97 2.95
N LEU A 31 -1.14 -4.90 2.35
CA LEU A 31 -0.37 -6.05 1.89
C LEU A 31 0.75 -6.36 2.88
N SER A 32 0.62 -7.47 3.60
CA SER A 32 1.53 -7.86 4.69
C SER A 32 2.44 -9.03 4.31
N THR A 33 3.71 -8.92 4.67
CA THR A 33 4.71 -10.00 4.56
C THR A 33 5.05 -10.65 5.90
N ALA A 34 4.94 -9.87 6.98
CA ALA A 34 5.23 -10.30 8.34
C ALA A 34 4.58 -9.31 9.33
N PRO A 35 4.50 -9.63 10.64
CA PRO A 35 4.09 -8.66 11.64
C PRO A 35 4.91 -7.37 11.53
N GLN A 36 4.21 -6.22 11.51
CA GLN A 36 4.80 -4.90 11.37
C GLN A 36 5.56 -4.65 10.05
N ARG A 37 5.47 -5.54 9.06
CA ARG A 37 6.07 -5.36 7.74
C ARG A 37 5.02 -5.47 6.65
N TYR A 38 4.60 -4.32 6.14
CA TYR A 38 3.50 -4.22 5.19
C TYR A 38 3.61 -2.96 4.34
N MET A 39 2.88 -2.95 3.22
CA MET A 39 2.51 -1.77 2.46
C MET A 39 1.01 -1.55 2.61
N GLN A 40 0.56 -0.32 2.75
CA GLN A 40 -0.86 0.00 2.85
C GLN A 40 -1.22 1.21 1.99
N CYS A 41 -2.47 1.26 1.56
CA CYS A 41 -3.07 2.46 1.01
C CYS A 41 -4.44 2.72 1.64
N ALA A 42 -4.86 3.97 1.63
CA ALA A 42 -6.22 4.38 1.94
C ALA A 42 -6.66 5.49 0.99
N ARG A 43 -7.95 5.59 0.69
CA ARG A 43 -8.49 6.75 -0.03
C ARG A 43 -8.23 8.03 0.77
N SER A 44 -7.81 9.08 0.08
CA SER A 44 -7.65 10.40 0.66
C SER A 44 -9.02 11.00 0.95
N GLY A 45 -9.24 11.55 2.14
CA GLY A 45 -10.49 12.22 2.48
C GLY A 45 -10.73 13.51 1.67
N ASP A 46 -9.69 14.05 1.05
CA ASP A 46 -9.74 15.31 0.29
C ASP A 46 -10.16 15.10 -1.18
N SER A 47 -10.06 13.87 -1.70
CA SER A 47 -10.45 13.52 -3.07
C SER A 47 -10.73 12.02 -3.19
N GLU A 48 -11.89 11.67 -3.74
CA GLU A 48 -12.28 10.27 -3.97
C GLU A 48 -11.32 9.52 -4.91
N ASP A 49 -10.57 10.25 -5.75
CA ASP A 49 -9.64 9.68 -6.74
C ASP A 49 -8.17 9.69 -6.26
N GLU A 50 -7.91 10.03 -5.01
CA GLU A 50 -6.55 10.08 -4.45
C GLU A 50 -6.35 9.08 -3.34
N TYR A 51 -5.11 8.62 -3.21
CA TYR A 51 -4.71 7.66 -2.22
C TYR A 51 -3.58 8.19 -1.36
N ILE A 52 -3.61 7.85 -0.08
CA ILE A 52 -2.46 7.91 0.81
C ILE A 52 -1.78 6.55 0.72
N LEU A 53 -0.48 6.54 0.47
CA LEU A 53 0.34 5.34 0.40
C LEU A 53 1.36 5.33 1.53
N GLU A 54 1.49 4.21 2.25
CA GLU A 54 2.39 4.05 3.38
C GLU A 54 3.04 2.66 3.38
N TYR A 55 4.18 2.53 4.05
CA TYR A 55 4.77 1.22 4.33
C TYR A 55 5.44 1.19 5.70
N ARG A 56 5.61 -0.02 6.23
CA ARG A 56 6.31 -0.28 7.48
C ARG A 56 7.35 -1.38 7.33
N GLU A 57 8.52 -1.21 7.94
CA GLU A 57 9.66 -2.15 7.88
C GLU A 57 9.97 -2.82 9.22
N GLY A 58 9.00 -3.54 9.78
CA GLY A 58 9.19 -4.41 10.95
C GLY A 58 9.26 -3.69 12.31
N SER A 59 9.08 -2.36 12.34
CA SER A 59 8.93 -1.61 13.59
C SER A 59 8.07 -0.36 13.41
N ALA A 60 7.43 0.10 14.49
CA ALA A 60 6.65 1.35 14.48
C ALA A 60 7.52 2.58 14.14
N THR A 61 8.79 2.57 14.51
CA THR A 61 9.77 3.62 14.21
C THR A 61 10.28 3.61 12.77
N LYS A 62 9.86 2.64 11.96
CA LYS A 62 10.16 2.51 10.53
C LYS A 62 8.86 2.49 9.73
N HIS A 63 8.02 3.48 9.99
CA HIS A 63 6.78 3.75 9.26
C HIS A 63 7.00 5.00 8.40
N PHE A 64 6.66 4.89 7.13
CA PHE A 64 6.85 5.92 6.14
C PHE A 64 5.57 6.13 5.34
N ARG A 65 5.35 7.36 4.90
CA ARG A 65 4.24 7.79 4.05
C ARG A 65 4.81 8.45 2.80
N ALA A 66 4.20 8.19 1.65
CA ALA A 66 4.52 8.91 0.42
C ALA A 66 4.07 10.37 0.55
N ALA A 67 4.98 11.31 0.34
CA ALA A 67 4.74 12.75 0.39
C ALA A 67 4.19 13.29 -0.94
N ASP A 68 4.16 12.46 -1.98
CA ASP A 68 3.59 12.81 -3.27
C ASP A 68 2.09 13.11 -3.15
N THR A 69 1.64 14.16 -3.83
CA THR A 69 0.23 14.53 -3.94
C THR A 69 -0.39 13.90 -5.18
N GLY A 70 -1.68 13.59 -5.16
CA GLY A 70 -2.38 13.10 -6.36
C GLY A 70 -2.06 11.66 -6.74
N ILE A 71 -1.56 10.84 -5.80
CA ILE A 71 -1.33 9.40 -6.02
C ILE A 71 -2.65 8.76 -6.44
N LYS A 72 -2.68 8.13 -7.62
CA LYS A 72 -3.88 7.50 -8.18
C LYS A 72 -3.83 5.99 -8.00
N LEU A 73 -4.95 5.33 -8.28
CA LEU A 73 -5.07 3.88 -8.17
C LEU A 73 -3.95 3.14 -8.94
N HIS A 74 -3.59 3.58 -10.15
CA HIS A 74 -2.54 2.91 -10.93
C HIS A 74 -1.15 2.98 -10.25
N ASP A 75 -0.84 4.07 -9.54
CA ASP A 75 0.39 4.22 -8.76
C ASP A 75 0.39 3.26 -7.56
N VAL A 76 -0.76 3.13 -6.89
CA VAL A 76 -0.97 2.18 -5.80
C VAL A 76 -0.77 0.73 -6.29
N ILE A 77 -1.40 0.37 -7.41
CA ILE A 77 -1.24 -0.97 -8.01
C ILE A 77 0.23 -1.23 -8.35
N PHE A 78 0.94 -0.24 -8.93
CA PHE A 78 2.37 -0.35 -9.20
C PHE A 78 3.17 -0.61 -7.92
N ALA A 79 2.94 0.18 -6.86
CA ALA A 79 3.64 0.05 -5.59
C ALA A 79 3.42 -1.33 -4.96
N PHE A 80 2.16 -1.75 -4.86
CA PHE A 80 1.78 -3.05 -4.28
C PHE A 80 2.34 -4.21 -5.10
N THR A 81 2.29 -4.14 -6.43
CA THR A 81 2.82 -5.20 -7.31
C THR A 81 4.34 -5.32 -7.18
N SER A 82 5.05 -4.19 -7.13
CA SER A 82 6.51 -4.18 -6.93
C SER A 82 6.87 -4.76 -5.56
N TYR A 83 6.14 -4.36 -4.51
CA TYR A 83 6.32 -4.89 -3.16
C TYR A 83 6.04 -6.39 -3.08
N LEU A 84 4.97 -6.87 -3.73
CA LEU A 84 4.63 -8.29 -3.81
C LEU A 84 5.73 -9.11 -4.49
N ALA A 85 6.35 -8.57 -5.54
CA ALA A 85 7.45 -9.21 -6.25
C ALA A 85 8.78 -9.20 -5.46
N GLY A 86 8.86 -8.47 -4.35
CA GLY A 86 10.13 -8.20 -3.65
C GLY A 86 11.04 -7.24 -4.42
N ASP A 87 10.51 -6.52 -5.40
CA ASP A 87 11.21 -5.48 -6.15
C ASP A 87 11.21 -4.18 -5.33
N GLU A 88 12.34 -3.48 -5.28
CA GLU A 88 12.50 -2.21 -4.57
C GLU A 88 12.13 -0.99 -5.42
N ALA A 89 11.63 -1.17 -6.66
CA ALA A 89 11.25 -0.07 -7.55
C ALA A 89 10.31 0.97 -6.87
N TRP A 90 9.36 0.50 -6.05
CA TRP A 90 8.44 1.36 -5.28
C TRP A 90 9.17 2.27 -4.28
N LYS A 91 10.35 1.90 -3.77
CA LYS A 91 11.11 2.76 -2.84
C LYS A 91 11.62 4.02 -3.52
N THR A 92 11.88 3.95 -4.82
CA THR A 92 12.43 5.06 -5.61
C THR A 92 11.40 5.78 -6.46
N ALA A 93 10.22 5.19 -6.66
CA ALA A 93 9.13 5.77 -7.43
C ALA A 93 8.35 6.85 -6.67
N PHE A 94 8.48 6.90 -5.34
CA PHE A 94 7.78 7.85 -4.47
C PHE A 94 8.76 8.55 -3.53
N HIS A 95 8.40 9.74 -3.07
CA HIS A 95 9.11 10.49 -2.05
C HIS A 95 8.61 10.06 -0.67
N TRP A 96 9.39 9.26 0.03
CA TRP A 96 8.99 8.71 1.33
C TRP A 96 9.44 9.60 2.49
N GLU A 97 8.48 9.97 3.32
CA GLU A 97 8.72 10.66 4.58
C GLU A 97 8.43 9.77 5.77
N LYS A 98 9.23 9.90 6.82
CA LYS A 98 9.03 9.15 8.04
C LYS A 98 7.81 9.70 8.79
N VAL A 99 6.88 8.82 9.16
CA VAL A 99 5.76 9.17 10.02
C VAL A 99 6.28 9.33 11.45
N ILE A 100 6.07 10.50 12.04
CA ILE A 100 6.43 10.82 13.43
C ILE A 100 5.12 10.90 14.22
N PHE A 101 5.03 10.12 15.30
CA PHE A 101 3.91 10.09 16.24
C PHE A 101 4.22 10.90 17.50
#